data_AF-A0AAJ0ULT0-F1
#
_entry.id   AF-A0AAJ0ULT0-F1
#
_cell.length_a   1.000
_cell.length_b   1.000
_cell.length_c   1.000
_cell.angle_alpha   90.00
_cell.angle_beta   90.00
_cell.angle_gamma   90.00
#
_symmetry.space_group_name_H-M   'P 1'
#
loop_
_entity.id
_entity.type
_entity.pdbx_description
1 polymer ?
#
loop_
_entity_poly.entity_id
_entity_poly.type
_entity_poly.pdbx_seq_one_letter_code
_entity_poly.pdbx_strand_id
1 'polypeptide(L)'
;MFGIAERFFVVFLAALVAYALTYAHYRRTSAAFWSYASVWLFEIAPFIAFITGAQNTQFFDLFMHAFGVPVIAALLVVADILLIELSLVAALRPLSFVLPKQISALLKVEDTIKTLQKYHALPKPERLEAVFAAAVIGGLVNLALLFIAGAFT
;
A
#
# COMPACT_ATOMS: atom_id res chain seq x y z
N MET A 1 -24.42 8.86 8.02
CA MET A 1 -23.75 7.59 7.63
C MET A 1 -23.54 7.63 6.14
N PHE A 2 -22.30 7.73 5.67
CA PHE A 2 -22.01 7.63 4.24
C PHE A 2 -22.46 6.26 3.71
N GLY A 3 -23.07 6.25 2.52
CA GLY A 3 -23.27 5.00 1.79
C GLY A 3 -21.93 4.37 1.40
N ILE A 4 -21.90 3.06 1.17
CA ILE A 4 -20.69 2.32 0.76
C ILE A 4 -20.00 3.02 -0.43
N ALA A 5 -20.78 3.43 -1.43
CA ALA A 5 -20.30 4.11 -2.62
C ALA A 5 -19.62 5.46 -2.32
N GLU A 6 -20.14 6.24 -1.38
CA GLU A 6 -19.59 7.55 -1.00
C GLU A 6 -18.26 7.37 -0.26
N ARG A 7 -18.18 6.39 0.64
CA ARG A 7 -16.93 6.05 1.33
C ARG A 7 -15.85 5.63 0.33
N PHE A 8 -16.17 4.74 -0.60
CA PHE A 8 -15.24 4.33 -1.67
C PHE A 8 -14.78 5.52 -2.52
N PHE A 9 -15.69 6.44 -2.85
CA PHE A 9 -15.36 7.63 -3.63
C PHE A 9 -14.37 8.53 -2.89
N VAL A 10 -14.58 8.78 -1.59
CA VAL A 10 -13.69 9.59 -0.75
C VAL A 10 -12.31 8.94 -0.65
N VAL A 11 -12.25 7.63 -0.41
CA VAL A 11 -10.99 6.88 -0.31
C VAL A 11 -10.24 6.88 -1.65
N PHE A 12 -10.96 6.69 -2.76
CA PHE A 12 -10.36 6.74 -4.10
C PHE A 12 -9.79 8.13 -4.39
N LEU A 13 -10.53 9.20 -4.06
CA LEU A 13 -10.05 10.57 -4.21
C LEU A 13 -8.83 10.82 -3.34
N ALA A 14 -8.83 10.36 -2.09
CA ALA A 14 -7.68 10.46 -1.19
C ALA A 14 -6.46 9.73 -1.74
N ALA A 15 -6.63 8.54 -2.29
CA ALA A 15 -5.56 7.77 -2.90
C ALA A 15 -4.96 8.50 -4.12
N LEU A 16 -5.80 9.11 -4.96
CA LEU A 16 -5.35 9.91 -6.10
C LEU A 16 -4.58 11.17 -5.67
N VAL A 17 -5.07 11.89 -4.66
CA VAL A 17 -4.39 13.08 -4.11
C VAL A 17 -3.05 12.69 -3.49
N ALA A 18 -3.02 11.61 -2.71
CA ALA A 18 -1.80 11.08 -2.09
C ALA A 18 -0.76 10.67 -3.15
N TYR A 19 -1.22 10.00 -4.21
CA TYR A 19 -0.39 9.66 -5.37
C TYR A 19 0.20 10.91 -6.02
N ALA A 20 -0.62 11.91 -6.33
CA ALA A 20 -0.19 13.13 -7.00
C ALA A 20 0.81 13.93 -6.16
N LEU A 21 0.55 14.09 -4.85
CA LEU A 21 1.45 14.80 -3.93
C LEU A 21 2.80 14.08 -3.80
N THR A 22 2.77 12.76 -3.61
CA THR A 22 3.99 11.95 -3.49
C THR A 22 4.79 11.96 -4.79
N TYR A 23 4.11 11.90 -5.94
CA TYR A 23 4.76 12.02 -7.25
C TYR A 23 5.36 13.41 -7.46
N ALA A 24 4.68 14.48 -7.05
CA ALA A 24 5.20 15.84 -7.17
C ALA A 24 6.49 16.03 -6.33
N HIS A 25 6.54 15.42 -5.14
CA HIS A 25 7.68 15.51 -4.23
C HIS A 25 8.87 14.64 -4.67
N TYR A 26 8.64 13.35 -4.93
CA TYR A 26 9.72 12.40 -5.23
C TYR A 26 10.03 12.23 -6.73
N ARG A 27 9.14 12.69 -7.62
CA ARG A 27 9.20 12.52 -9.09
C ARG A 27 9.35 11.05 -9.53
N ARG A 28 8.88 10.11 -8.70
CA ARG A 28 8.96 8.66 -8.90
C ARG A 28 7.57 8.02 -8.80
N THR A 29 7.19 7.27 -9.83
CA THR A 29 5.88 6.60 -9.89
C THR A 29 5.75 5.45 -8.88
N SER A 30 6.85 4.76 -8.60
CA SER A 30 6.98 3.72 -7.56
C SER A 30 6.61 4.24 -6.16
N ALA A 31 7.24 5.34 -5.72
CA ALA A 31 6.93 5.98 -4.44
C ALA A 31 5.47 6.46 -4.39
N ALA A 32 4.97 7.06 -5.47
CA ALA A 32 3.58 7.48 -5.56
C ALA A 32 2.59 6.31 -5.44
N PHE A 33 2.92 5.15 -6.04
CA PHE A 33 2.11 3.93 -5.94
C PHE A 33 2.04 3.40 -4.52
N TRP A 34 3.15 3.46 -3.76
CA TRP A 34 3.15 3.08 -2.34
C TRP A 34 2.25 3.98 -1.51
N SER A 35 2.24 5.29 -1.80
CA SER A 35 1.30 6.22 -1.16
C SER A 35 -0.16 5.88 -1.48
N TYR A 36 -0.46 5.64 -2.76
CA TYR A 36 -1.78 5.19 -3.21
C TYR A 36 -2.22 3.91 -2.50
N ALA A 37 -1.35 2.89 -2.46
CA ALA A 37 -1.63 1.62 -1.80
C ALA A 37 -1.86 1.79 -0.28
N SER A 38 -1.09 2.67 0.36
CA SER A 38 -1.25 2.93 1.80
C SER A 38 -2.66 3.41 2.15
N VAL A 39 -3.23 4.34 1.37
CA VAL A 39 -4.59 4.86 1.57
C VAL A 39 -5.62 3.74 1.58
N TRP A 40 -5.52 2.81 0.62
CA TRP A 40 -6.40 1.64 0.58
C TRP A 40 -6.21 0.70 1.77
N LEU A 41 -4.96 0.50 2.22
CA LEU A 41 -4.68 -0.37 3.37
C LEU A 41 -5.30 0.16 4.67
N PHE A 42 -5.37 1.49 4.87
CA PHE A 42 -6.04 2.08 6.04
C PHE A 42 -7.52 1.72 6.11
N GLU A 43 -8.14 1.51 4.96
CA GLU A 43 -9.59 1.32 4.84
C GLU A 43 -10.02 -0.14 4.83
N ILE A 44 -9.08 -1.09 4.71
CA ILE A 44 -9.41 -2.52 4.71
C ILE A 44 -10.08 -2.94 6.02
N ALA A 45 -9.48 -2.61 7.17
CA ALA A 45 -9.99 -3.08 8.46
C ALA A 45 -11.39 -2.50 8.79
N PRO A 46 -11.64 -1.19 8.60
CA PRO A 46 -12.98 -0.64 8.78
C PRO A 46 -13.99 -1.17 7.77
N PHE A 47 -13.57 -1.43 6.53
CA PHE A 47 -14.44 -2.01 5.50
C PHE A 47 -14.88 -3.44 5.86
N ILE A 48 -13.95 -4.27 6.35
CA ILE A 48 -14.27 -5.61 6.85
C ILE A 48 -15.25 -5.51 8.03
N ALA A 49 -14.99 -4.63 9.00
CA ALA A 49 -15.87 -4.41 10.15
C ALA A 49 -17.28 -3.95 9.74
N PHE A 50 -17.37 -3.12 8.70
CA PHE A 50 -18.65 -2.69 8.14
C PHE A 50 -19.43 -3.85 7.52
N ILE A 51 -18.78 -4.67 6.68
CA ILE A 51 -19.43 -5.83 6.02
C ILE A 51 -19.88 -6.87 7.04
N THR A 52 -19.13 -7.07 8.13
CA THR A 52 -19.50 -8.02 9.19
C THR A 52 -20.61 -7.50 10.11
N GLY A 53 -21.11 -6.29 9.89
CA GLY A 53 -22.20 -5.70 10.66
C GLY A 53 -21.77 -5.13 12.01
N ALA A 54 -20.47 -4.83 12.20
CA ALA A 54 -20.00 -4.20 13.42
C ALA A 54 -20.64 -2.81 13.59
N GLN A 55 -21.26 -2.57 14.76
CA GLN A 55 -21.98 -1.32 15.03
C GLN A 55 -21.06 -0.14 15.35
N ASN A 56 -19.79 -0.40 15.70
CA ASN A 56 -18.84 0.64 16.10
C ASN A 56 -17.64 0.71 15.12
N THR A 57 -17.93 1.00 13.85
CA THR A 57 -16.89 1.22 12.83
C THR A 57 -16.06 2.48 13.08
N GLN A 58 -16.62 3.48 13.79
CA GLN A 58 -15.93 4.72 14.14
C GLN A 58 -14.69 4.48 15.01
N PHE A 59 -14.74 3.52 15.94
CA PHE A 59 -13.57 3.14 16.73
C PHE A 59 -12.45 2.56 15.85
N PHE A 60 -12.80 1.68 14.90
CA PHE A 60 -11.82 1.12 13.95
C PHE A 60 -11.25 2.19 13.03
N ASP A 61 -12.07 3.14 12.57
CA ASP A 61 -11.62 4.28 11.79
C ASP A 61 -10.61 5.10 12.61
N LEU A 62 -10.94 5.50 13.82
CA LEU A 62 -10.04 6.27 14.67
C LEU A 62 -8.74 5.50 14.97
N PHE A 63 -8.85 4.21 15.29
CA PHE A 63 -7.69 3.37 15.60
C PHE A 63 -6.75 3.21 14.41
N MET A 64 -7.29 2.90 13.23
CA MET A 64 -6.50 2.76 12.00
C MET A 64 -5.87 4.09 11.57
N HIS A 65 -6.53 5.22 11.81
CA HIS A 65 -5.99 6.53 11.43
C HIS A 65 -4.98 7.09 12.45
N ALA A 66 -5.16 6.85 13.74
CA ALA A 66 -4.25 7.32 14.78
C ALA A 66 -3.02 6.42 14.93
N PHE A 67 -3.21 5.10 14.91
CA PHE A 67 -2.14 4.12 15.16
C PHE A 67 -1.73 3.34 13.91
N GLY A 68 -2.58 3.30 12.89
CA GLY A 68 -2.26 2.58 11.67
C GLY A 68 -1.18 3.25 10.83
N VAL A 69 -0.90 4.56 11.00
CA VAL A 69 0.11 5.25 10.17
C VAL A 69 1.50 4.61 10.29
N PRO A 70 2.08 4.48 11.49
CA PRO A 70 3.35 3.78 11.65
C PRO A 70 3.26 2.29 11.29
N VAL A 71 2.13 1.63 11.56
CA VAL A 71 1.96 0.19 11.30
C VAL A 71 1.92 -0.10 9.79
N ILE A 72 1.13 0.65 9.03
CA ILE A 72 1.01 0.50 7.57
C ILE A 72 2.30 0.93 6.89
N ALA A 73 2.95 2.00 7.37
CA ALA A 73 4.26 2.38 6.86
C ALA A 73 5.29 1.26 7.07
N ALA A 74 5.34 0.64 8.25
CA ALA A 74 6.21 -0.50 8.52
C ALA A 74 5.87 -1.72 7.64
N LEU A 75 4.59 -2.04 7.47
CA LEU A 75 4.14 -3.14 6.59
C LEU A 75 4.55 -2.92 5.14
N LEU A 76 4.41 -1.70 4.62
CA LEU A 76 4.82 -1.37 3.26
C LEU A 76 6.34 -1.42 3.09
N VAL A 77 7.10 -0.99 4.09
CA VAL A 77 8.57 -1.14 4.10
C VAL A 77 8.97 -2.62 4.09
N VAL A 78 8.31 -3.47 4.90
CA VAL A 78 8.55 -4.92 4.88
C VAL A 78 8.21 -5.52 3.51
N ALA A 79 7.09 -5.10 2.90
CA ALA A 79 6.74 -5.54 1.55
C ALA A 79 7.79 -5.13 0.52
N ASP A 80 8.33 -3.92 0.62
CA ASP A 80 9.41 -3.44 -0.26
C ASP A 80 10.71 -4.23 -0.07
N ILE A 81 11.07 -4.53 1.19
CA ILE A 81 12.22 -5.41 1.51
C ILE A 81 12.03 -6.80 0.89
N LEU A 82 10.84 -7.40 1.00
CA LEU A 82 10.57 -8.70 0.39
C LEU A 82 10.71 -8.66 -1.14
N LEU A 83 10.32 -7.56 -1.79
CA LEU A 83 10.55 -7.39 -3.22
C LEU A 83 12.06 -7.27 -3.55
N ILE A 84 12.83 -6.59 -2.70
CA ILE A 84 14.30 -6.53 -2.84
C ILE A 84 14.91 -7.91 -2.69
N GLU A 85 14.55 -8.66 -1.64
CA GLU A 85 15.05 -10.01 -1.38
C GLU A 85 14.74 -10.95 -2.55
N LEU A 86 13.52 -10.91 -3.07
CA LEU A 86 13.14 -11.70 -4.24
C LEU A 86 13.98 -11.33 -5.48
N SER A 87 14.28 -10.04 -5.66
CA SER A 87 15.14 -9.57 -6.74
C SER A 87 16.58 -10.06 -6.59
N LEU A 88 17.07 -10.22 -5.36
CA LEU A 88 18.39 -10.81 -5.07
C LEU A 88 18.41 -12.31 -5.36
N VAL A 89 17.33 -13.03 -5.08
CA VAL A 89 17.19 -14.46 -5.46
C VAL A 89 17.32 -14.62 -6.97
N ALA A 90 16.87 -13.66 -7.77
CA ALA A 90 17.03 -13.69 -9.22
C ALA A 90 18.50 -13.70 -9.68
N ALA A 91 19.45 -13.20 -8.86
CA ALA A 91 20.88 -13.30 -9.16
C ALA A 91 21.38 -14.76 -9.20
N LEU A 92 20.67 -15.68 -8.53
CA LEU A 92 20.98 -17.11 -8.54
C LEU A 92 20.41 -17.85 -9.76
N ARG A 93 19.67 -17.17 -10.64
CA ARG A 93 19.06 -17.76 -11.85
C ARG A 93 20.04 -18.57 -12.73
N PRO A 94 21.31 -18.17 -12.95
CA PRO A 94 22.28 -18.98 -13.70
C PRO A 94 22.56 -20.36 -13.08
N LEU A 95 22.37 -20.49 -11.76
CA LEU A 95 22.59 -21.72 -11.00
C LEU A 95 21.31 -22.53 -10.78
N SER A 96 20.21 -22.14 -11.44
CA SER A 96 18.87 -22.74 -11.25
C SER A 96 18.81 -24.26 -11.41
N PHE A 97 19.74 -24.87 -12.17
CA PHE A 97 19.83 -26.32 -12.34
C PHE A 97 20.36 -27.07 -11.09
N VAL A 98 21.04 -26.39 -10.17
CA VAL A 98 21.60 -26.95 -8.92
C VAL A 98 20.76 -26.55 -7.70
N LEU A 99 19.85 -25.59 -7.85
CA LEU A 99 19.13 -25.02 -6.71
C LEU A 99 18.05 -25.98 -6.16
N PRO A 100 17.84 -25.97 -4.83
CA PRO A 100 16.68 -26.62 -4.21
C PRO A 100 15.35 -26.20 -4.84
N LYS A 101 14.37 -27.10 -4.87
CA LYS A 101 13.05 -26.86 -5.47
C LYS A 101 12.34 -25.61 -4.92
N GLN A 102 12.57 -25.28 -3.65
CA GLN A 102 12.03 -24.09 -3.00
C GLN A 102 12.56 -22.79 -3.64
N ILE A 103 13.85 -22.73 -3.95
CA ILE A 103 14.46 -21.56 -4.60
C ILE A 103 14.03 -21.47 -6.07
N SER A 104 13.88 -22.61 -6.75
CA SER A 104 13.30 -22.66 -8.09
C SER A 104 11.86 -22.12 -8.13
N ALA A 105 11.06 -22.38 -7.10
CA ALA A 105 9.72 -21.81 -6.97
C ALA A 105 9.77 -20.28 -6.76
N LEU A 106 10.70 -19.77 -5.95
CA LEU A 106 10.90 -18.32 -5.76
C LEU A 106 11.27 -17.62 -7.07
N LEU A 107 12.06 -18.25 -7.95
CA LEU A 107 12.37 -17.70 -9.28
C LEU A 107 11.10 -17.54 -10.15
N LYS A 108 10.14 -18.46 -10.08
CA LYS A 108 8.85 -18.34 -10.79
C LYS A 108 7.97 -17.22 -10.22
N VAL A 109 7.99 -17.05 -8.90
CA VAL A 109 7.30 -15.95 -8.23
C VAL A 109 7.90 -14.61 -8.68
N GLU A 110 9.23 -14.54 -8.81
CA GLU A 110 9.94 -13.37 -9.30
C GLU A 110 9.61 -13.01 -10.75
N ASP A 111 9.52 -13.99 -11.66
CA ASP A 111 9.05 -13.76 -13.04
C ASP A 111 7.62 -13.19 -13.06
N THR A 112 6.76 -13.69 -12.18
CA THR A 112 5.38 -13.20 -12.03
C THR A 112 5.36 -11.75 -11.53
N ILE A 113 6.16 -11.45 -10.50
CA ILE A 113 6.26 -10.09 -9.93
C ILE A 113 6.85 -9.11 -10.95
N LYS A 114 7.88 -9.49 -11.70
CA LYS A 114 8.42 -8.67 -12.80
C LYS A 114 7.37 -8.36 -13.85
N THR A 115 6.53 -9.35 -14.19
CA THR A 115 5.43 -9.18 -15.14
C THR A 115 4.43 -8.15 -14.60
N LEU A 116 4.01 -8.28 -13.33
CA LEU A 116 3.10 -7.32 -12.69
C LEU A 116 3.70 -5.91 -12.59
N GLN A 117 4.99 -5.77 -12.31
CA GLN A 117 5.69 -4.49 -12.31
C GLN A 117 5.76 -3.86 -13.70
N LYS A 118 5.90 -4.67 -14.76
CA LYS A 118 5.86 -4.20 -16.16
C LYS A 118 4.48 -3.65 -16.53
N TYR A 119 3.41 -4.24 -16.00
CA TYR A 119 2.03 -3.76 -16.17
C TYR A 119 1.62 -2.66 -15.17
N HIS A 120 2.55 -2.14 -14.36
CA HIS A 120 2.27 -1.17 -13.30
C HIS A 120 1.22 -1.64 -12.27
N ALA A 121 0.99 -2.94 -12.13
CA ALA A 121 0.12 -3.51 -11.11
C ALA A 121 0.82 -3.59 -9.74
N LEU A 122 2.16 -3.64 -9.73
CA LEU A 122 2.98 -3.56 -8.53
C LEU A 122 4.06 -2.48 -8.67
N PRO A 123 4.36 -1.74 -7.59
CA PRO A 123 5.51 -0.84 -7.58
C PRO A 123 6.82 -1.61 -7.70
N LYS A 124 7.82 -0.92 -8.27
CA LYS A 124 9.21 -1.38 -8.20
C LYS A 124 9.78 -1.07 -6.82
N PRO A 125 10.76 -1.84 -6.35
CA PRO A 125 11.44 -1.56 -5.10
C PRO A 125 12.03 -0.15 -5.07
N GLU A 126 11.92 0.53 -3.94
CA GLU A 126 12.41 1.90 -3.76
C GLU A 126 13.34 2.01 -2.54
N ARG A 127 13.82 3.23 -2.28
CA ARG A 127 14.50 3.49 -1.00
C ARG A 127 13.47 3.36 0.12
N LEU A 128 13.81 2.61 1.17
CA LEU A 128 12.91 2.36 2.31
C LEU A 128 12.38 3.67 2.93
N GLU A 129 13.23 4.70 3.02
CA GLU A 129 12.83 6.04 3.47
C GLU A 129 11.70 6.66 2.62
N ALA A 130 11.77 6.48 1.29
CA ALA A 130 10.77 6.99 0.37
C ALA A 130 9.45 6.22 0.49
N VAL A 131 9.51 4.89 0.69
CA VAL A 131 8.32 4.06 0.92
C VAL A 131 7.65 4.44 2.25
N PHE A 132 8.44 4.59 3.30
CA PHE A 132 7.95 5.02 4.61
C PHE A 132 7.29 6.41 4.53
N ALA A 133 7.97 7.38 3.92
CA ALA A 133 7.44 8.73 3.76
C ALA A 133 6.19 8.76 2.86
N ALA A 134 6.16 7.97 1.78
CA ALA A 134 4.99 7.84 0.92
C ALA A 134 3.77 7.29 1.68
N ALA A 135 3.98 6.30 2.54
CA ALA A 135 2.93 5.74 3.40
C ALA A 135 2.41 6.75 4.42
N VAL A 136 3.32 7.54 5.01
CA VAL A 136 2.95 8.63 5.93
C VAL A 136 2.14 9.70 5.20
N ILE A 137 2.57 10.13 4.01
CA ILE A 137 1.83 11.10 3.19
C ILE A 137 0.43 10.56 2.88
N GLY A 138 0.32 9.29 2.48
CA GLY A 138 -0.97 8.67 2.18
C GLY A 138 -1.88 8.64 3.41
N GLY A 139 -1.37 8.22 4.56
CA GLY A 139 -2.12 8.24 5.82
C GLY A 139 -2.60 9.64 6.23
N LEU A 140 -1.73 10.65 6.10
CA LEU A 140 -2.08 12.05 6.40
C LEU A 140 -3.14 12.60 5.45
N VAL A 141 -3.04 12.30 4.15
CA VAL A 141 -4.03 12.71 3.15
C VAL A 141 -5.37 12.03 3.39
N ASN A 142 -5.39 10.73 3.70
CA ASN A 142 -6.62 10.01 4.01
C ASN A 142 -7.30 10.59 5.26
N LEU A 143 -6.51 10.83 6.31
CA LEU A 143 -6.99 11.45 7.54
C LEU A 143 -7.60 12.84 7.27
N ALA A 144 -6.89 13.70 6.55
CA ALA A 144 -7.38 15.05 6.22
C ALA A 144 -8.71 15.01 5.44
N LEU A 145 -8.83 14.14 4.44
CA LEU A 145 -10.05 14.03 3.64
C LEU A 145 -11.22 13.41 4.39
N LEU A 146 -10.97 12.46 5.29
CA LEU A 146 -12.00 11.92 6.18
C LEU A 146 -12.49 12.95 7.19
N PHE A 147 -11.62 13.79 7.73
CA PHE A 147 -12.05 14.90 8.60
C PHE A 147 -12.90 15.92 7.85
N ILE A 148 -12.49 16.27 6.62
CA ILE A 148 -13.26 17.17 5.77
C ILE A 148 -14.62 16.55 5.45
N ALA A 149 -14.65 15.31 4.97
CA ALA A 149 -15.90 14.61 4.63
C ALA A 149 -16.81 14.41 5.85
N GLY A 150 -16.26 14.01 7.00
CA GLY A 150 -16.99 13.84 8.25
C GLY A 150 -17.50 15.15 8.86
N ALA A 151 -16.87 16.29 8.57
CA ALA A 151 -17.36 17.60 9.00
C ALA A 151 -18.60 18.09 8.22
N PHE A 152 -18.93 17.44 7.10
CA PHE A 152 -20.14 17.74 6.29
C PHE A 152 -21.31 16.79 6.56
N THR A 153 -21.24 15.98 7.63
CA THR A 153 -22.29 15.04 8.07
C THR A 153 -22.65 15.25 9.53
#